data_AF-A0A9D4Q6Q6-F1
#
_entry.id   AF-A0A9D4Q6Q6-F1
#
_cell.length_a   1.000
_cell.length_b   1.000
_cell.length_c   1.000
_cell.angle_alpha   90.00
_cell.angle_beta   90.00
_cell.angle_gamma   90.00
#
_symmetry.space_group_name_H-M   'P 1'
#
loop_
_entity.id
_entity.type
_entity.pdbx_description
1 polymer ?
#
loop_
_entity_poly.entity_id
_entity_poly.type
_entity_poly.pdbx_seq_one_letter_code
_entity_poly.pdbx_strand_id
1 'polypeptide(L)'
;MATAAATVVVAPTTSTVVSVAAPPNAVVRRTTATIGELGALNSATTTTAVQHIAVQKVQPVVSQQTAVVVTTQPQQRVGLSLSLDQVSEAQEMFKNSNKVSRSEKALILGFMAGSRANPCPELGNLITIRLSENKEEIVQPNGTVKQAIVETHFQMNYTTGEWKRVRKIREVED
;
A
#
# COMPACT_ATOMS: atom_id res chain seq x y z
N MET A 1 -21.39 -3.30 -56.94
CA MET A 1 -21.50 -3.36 -55.47
C MET A 1 -21.21 -4.79 -55.04
N ALA A 2 -19.96 -5.10 -54.70
CA ALA A 2 -19.56 -6.39 -54.13
C ALA A 2 -18.37 -6.13 -53.21
N THR A 3 -18.61 -6.23 -51.91
CA THR A 3 -17.67 -6.02 -50.81
C THR A 3 -16.93 -7.33 -50.53
N ALA A 4 -15.60 -7.31 -50.66
CA ALA A 4 -14.73 -8.40 -50.22
C ALA A 4 -14.08 -8.01 -48.89
N ALA A 5 -14.35 -8.77 -47.82
CA ALA A 5 -13.71 -8.62 -46.53
C ALA A 5 -12.51 -9.57 -46.44
N ALA A 6 -11.31 -9.01 -46.26
CA ALA A 6 -10.09 -9.76 -46.02
C ALA A 6 -9.93 -10.04 -44.53
N THR A 7 -9.89 -11.32 -44.14
CA THR A 7 -9.55 -11.77 -42.79
C THR A 7 -8.05 -11.96 -42.68
N VAL A 8 -7.40 -11.19 -41.82
CA VAL A 8 -6.00 -11.37 -41.41
C VAL A 8 -6.00 -12.10 -40.07
N VAL A 9 -5.44 -13.31 -40.05
CA VAL A 9 -5.20 -14.11 -38.85
C VAL A 9 -3.77 -13.86 -38.38
N VAL A 10 -3.59 -13.25 -37.22
CA VAL A 10 -2.28 -13.10 -36.55
C VAL A 10 -2.22 -14.11 -35.40
N ALA A 11 -1.27 -15.05 -35.49
CA ALA A 11 -0.93 -15.99 -34.43
C ALA A 11 -0.02 -15.33 -33.38
N PRO A 12 -0.17 -15.63 -32.08
CA PRO A 12 0.77 -15.15 -31.06
C PRO A 12 2.03 -16.02 -31.02
N THR A 13 3.19 -15.36 -31.09
CA THR A 13 4.52 -15.95 -30.88
C THR A 13 4.77 -16.22 -29.40
N THR A 14 5.08 -17.48 -29.06
CA THR A 14 5.53 -17.94 -27.74
C THR A 14 6.91 -17.38 -27.39
N SER A 15 7.01 -16.63 -26.29
CA SER A 15 8.28 -16.21 -25.70
C SER A 15 8.77 -17.20 -24.66
N THR A 16 9.98 -17.70 -24.89
CA THR A 16 10.78 -18.59 -24.05
C THR A 16 11.16 -17.94 -22.72
N VAL A 17 10.95 -18.62 -21.60
CA VAL A 17 11.43 -18.23 -20.26
C VAL A 17 12.84 -18.79 -20.05
N VAL A 18 13.79 -17.93 -19.71
CA VAL A 18 15.14 -18.30 -19.27
C VAL A 18 15.18 -18.24 -17.74
N SER A 19 15.37 -19.39 -17.09
CA SER A 19 15.63 -19.50 -15.66
C SER A 19 17.09 -19.16 -15.36
N VAL A 20 17.34 -18.32 -14.34
CA VAL A 20 18.68 -18.13 -13.78
C VAL A 20 18.62 -18.45 -12.28
N ALA A 21 19.38 -19.47 -11.88
CA ALA A 21 19.50 -19.96 -10.52
C ALA A 21 20.35 -19.00 -9.66
N ALA A 22 19.94 -18.80 -8.40
CA ALA A 22 20.69 -18.05 -7.39
C ALA A 22 21.39 -19.01 -6.41
N PRO A 23 22.65 -18.77 -6.02
CA PRO A 23 23.34 -19.57 -5.00
C PRO A 23 22.98 -19.13 -3.57
N PRO A 24 23.11 -20.03 -2.56
CA PRO A 24 22.81 -19.72 -1.17
C PRO A 24 24.05 -19.17 -0.43
N ASN A 25 23.77 -18.57 0.73
CA ASN A 25 24.66 -18.42 1.89
C ASN A 25 25.38 -17.06 2.06
N ALA A 26 24.87 -16.24 3.00
CA ALA A 26 25.67 -15.25 3.72
C ALA A 26 25.04 -14.97 5.10
N VAL A 27 25.61 -15.59 6.13
CA VAL A 27 25.45 -15.23 7.54
C VAL A 27 26.22 -13.93 7.79
N VAL A 28 25.56 -12.87 8.27
CA VAL A 28 26.26 -11.67 8.77
C VAL A 28 25.71 -11.22 10.12
N ARG A 29 26.68 -11.03 11.01
CA ARG A 29 26.67 -10.76 12.45
C ARG A 29 25.90 -9.48 12.84
N ARG A 30 25.16 -9.56 13.96
CA ARG A 30 24.63 -8.38 14.66
C ARG A 30 25.70 -7.82 15.61
N THR A 31 25.98 -6.54 15.48
CA THR A 31 26.78 -5.74 16.43
C THR A 31 25.89 -5.22 17.56
N THR A 32 26.36 -5.41 18.79
CA THR A 32 25.77 -4.93 20.04
C THR A 32 26.03 -3.44 20.20
N ALA A 33 24.99 -2.65 20.46
CA ALA A 33 25.10 -1.27 20.92
C ALA A 33 24.43 -1.14 22.30
N THR A 34 25.27 -0.99 23.32
CA THR A 34 24.93 -0.43 24.63
C THR A 34 24.77 1.09 24.49
N ILE A 35 23.84 1.68 25.25
CA ILE A 35 23.86 3.01 25.91
C ILE A 35 22.40 3.44 26.14
N GLY A 36 22.02 3.75 27.40
CA GLY A 36 20.77 4.45 27.68
C GLY A 36 20.18 4.25 29.07
N GLU A 37 20.94 4.56 30.13
CA GLU A 37 20.39 4.85 31.46
C GLU A 37 20.42 6.37 31.62
N LEU A 38 19.27 7.01 31.89
CA LEU A 38 19.13 8.31 32.56
C LEU A 38 17.64 8.66 32.77
N GLY A 39 17.21 8.50 34.02
CA GLY A 39 16.49 9.52 34.79
C GLY A 39 15.13 10.04 34.29
N ALA A 40 14.06 9.51 34.88
CA ALA A 40 12.73 10.10 34.88
C ALA A 40 12.68 11.41 35.69
N LEU A 41 12.03 12.44 35.15
CA LEU A 41 11.55 13.61 35.90
C LEU A 41 10.04 13.69 35.74
N ASN A 42 9.33 13.26 36.77
CA ASN A 42 7.88 13.31 36.89
C ASN A 42 7.53 14.48 37.80
N SER A 43 6.61 15.35 37.39
CA SER A 43 6.04 16.40 38.24
C SER A 43 4.53 16.23 38.38
N ALA A 44 4.09 16.34 39.65
CA ALA A 44 2.75 16.73 40.14
C ALA A 44 1.60 15.70 39.92
N THR A 45 0.69 15.39 40.86
CA THR A 45 0.28 16.03 42.14
C THR A 45 -0.70 15.11 42.91
N THR A 46 -0.62 15.15 44.25
CA THR A 46 -1.73 15.16 45.26
C THR A 46 -2.74 14.00 45.38
N THR A 47 -2.73 13.27 46.51
CA THR A 47 -3.77 13.27 47.58
C THR A 47 -3.68 12.05 48.51
N THR A 48 -3.40 12.34 49.79
CA THR A 48 -3.96 11.80 51.05
C THR A 48 -4.57 10.39 51.09
N ALA A 49 -3.96 9.50 51.89
CA ALA A 49 -4.55 8.92 53.13
C ALA A 49 -3.64 7.84 53.72
N VAL A 50 -3.28 8.04 54.99
CA VAL A 50 -2.47 7.18 55.86
C VAL A 50 -3.35 6.07 56.42
N GLN A 51 -2.91 4.79 56.43
CA GLN A 51 -3.36 3.74 57.38
C GLN A 51 -2.49 2.44 57.34
N HIS A 52 -1.71 2.27 58.42
CA HIS A 52 -1.23 1.07 59.18
C HIS A 52 -0.85 -0.33 58.60
N ILE A 53 0.39 -0.73 58.97
CA ILE A 53 0.88 -1.98 59.63
C ILE A 53 0.58 -3.38 59.01
N ALA A 54 1.65 -4.11 58.61
CA ALA A 54 2.10 -5.39 59.22
C ALA A 54 3.18 -6.11 58.37
N VAL A 55 4.28 -6.51 59.03
CA VAL A 55 5.32 -7.40 58.50
C VAL A 55 4.77 -8.83 58.48
N GLN A 56 4.74 -9.49 57.31
CA GLN A 56 4.55 -10.93 57.24
C GLN A 56 5.54 -11.59 56.27
N LYS A 57 6.16 -12.62 56.82
CA LYS A 57 7.30 -13.40 56.35
C LYS A 57 6.97 -14.24 55.11
N VAL A 58 7.96 -14.34 54.23
CA VAL A 58 8.08 -15.20 53.04
C VAL A 58 7.49 -16.61 53.18
N GLN A 59 6.76 -17.04 52.16
CA GLN A 59 6.39 -18.44 51.93
C GLN A 59 6.50 -18.74 50.41
N PRO A 60 7.32 -19.72 49.98
CA PRO A 60 7.37 -20.12 48.58
C PRO A 60 6.22 -21.09 48.30
N VAL A 61 5.22 -20.65 47.50
CA VAL A 61 4.19 -21.56 46.99
C VAL A 61 4.66 -22.18 45.68
N VAL A 62 4.50 -23.50 45.65
CA VAL A 62 4.96 -24.46 44.67
C VAL A 62 4.15 -24.35 43.37
N SER A 63 4.87 -24.54 42.28
CA SER A 63 4.47 -24.67 40.88
C SER A 63 3.09 -25.33 40.66
N GLN A 64 2.17 -24.61 40.01
CA GLN A 64 1.12 -25.23 39.21
C GLN A 64 1.11 -24.59 37.83
N GLN A 65 1.71 -25.30 36.87
CA GLN A 65 1.68 -24.97 35.46
C GLN A 65 0.29 -25.36 34.93
N THR A 66 -0.63 -24.40 34.94
CA THR A 66 -1.87 -24.54 34.18
C THR A 66 -1.52 -24.30 32.71
N ALA A 67 -1.54 -25.37 31.92
CA ALA A 67 -1.41 -25.28 30.47
C ALA A 67 -2.63 -24.51 29.91
N VAL A 68 -2.44 -23.22 29.64
CA VAL A 68 -3.39 -22.43 28.86
C VAL A 68 -3.29 -22.89 27.39
N VAL A 69 -4.23 -23.75 27.01
CA VAL A 69 -4.51 -24.06 25.60
C VAL A 69 -5.04 -22.77 24.98
N VAL A 70 -4.17 -21.99 24.35
CA VAL A 70 -4.57 -20.88 23.50
C VAL A 70 -5.21 -21.49 22.25
N THR A 71 -6.51 -21.71 22.28
CA THR A 71 -7.30 -21.86 21.07
C THR A 71 -7.14 -20.58 20.26
N THR A 72 -6.35 -20.68 19.19
CA THR A 72 -6.27 -19.69 18.12
C THR A 72 -7.62 -19.67 17.40
N GLN A 73 -8.61 -19.03 18.01
CA GLN A 73 -9.75 -18.54 17.25
C GLN A 73 -9.18 -17.58 16.21
N PRO A 74 -9.45 -17.78 14.90
CA PRO A 74 -9.21 -16.74 13.93
C PRO A 74 -10.19 -15.62 14.28
N GLN A 75 -9.73 -14.68 15.12
CA GLN A 75 -10.31 -13.35 15.22
C GLN A 75 -10.23 -12.80 13.81
N GLN A 76 -11.35 -12.91 13.10
CA GLN A 76 -11.64 -12.17 11.89
C GLN A 76 -11.64 -10.70 12.30
N ARG A 77 -10.44 -10.12 12.44
CA ARG A 77 -10.24 -8.73 12.06
C ARG A 77 -10.87 -8.67 10.69
N VAL A 78 -12.06 -8.07 10.57
CA VAL A 78 -12.55 -7.52 9.31
C VAL A 78 -11.60 -6.39 8.93
N GLY A 79 -10.37 -6.78 8.64
CA GLY A 79 -9.29 -5.96 8.16
C GLY A 79 -9.51 -5.81 6.67
N LEU A 80 -9.26 -4.60 6.21
CA LEU A 80 -9.12 -4.28 4.81
C LEU A 80 -8.18 -5.31 4.15
N SER A 81 -8.75 -6.25 3.40
CA SER A 81 -8.00 -7.32 2.73
C SER A 81 -8.06 -7.09 1.22
N LEU A 82 -6.90 -7.13 0.57
CA LEU A 82 -6.80 -7.06 -0.87
C LEU A 82 -6.75 -8.48 -1.46
N SER A 83 -7.46 -8.68 -2.56
CA SER A 83 -7.30 -9.89 -3.38
C SER A 83 -5.94 -9.87 -4.07
N LEU A 84 -5.39 -11.05 -4.42
CA LEU A 84 -4.10 -11.14 -5.10
C LEU A 84 -4.06 -10.30 -6.41
N ASP A 85 -5.16 -10.31 -7.15
CA ASP A 85 -5.35 -9.50 -8.36
C ASP A 85 -5.22 -8.00 -8.07
N GLN A 86 -5.89 -7.53 -7.01
CA GLN A 86 -5.81 -6.13 -6.56
C GLN A 86 -4.41 -5.74 -6.10
N VAL A 87 -3.68 -6.66 -5.44
CA VAL A 87 -2.29 -6.42 -5.04
C VAL A 87 -1.39 -6.29 -6.25
N SER A 88 -1.53 -7.19 -7.24
CA SER A 88 -0.76 -7.12 -8.49
C SER A 88 -1.05 -5.83 -9.24
N GLU A 89 -2.33 -5.50 -9.40
CA GLU A 89 -2.74 -4.29 -10.12
C GLU A 89 -2.25 -3.02 -9.40
N ALA A 90 -2.35 -2.96 -8.07
CA ALA A 90 -1.80 -1.87 -7.28
C ALA A 90 -0.27 -1.78 -7.43
N GLN A 91 0.43 -2.91 -7.45
CA GLN A 91 1.87 -2.95 -7.65
C GLN A 91 2.27 -2.42 -9.03
N GLU A 92 1.57 -2.80 -10.09
CA GLU A 92 1.79 -2.27 -11.44
C GLU A 92 1.51 -0.77 -11.52
N MET A 93 0.43 -0.30 -10.89
CA MET A 93 0.14 1.12 -10.76
C MET A 93 1.28 1.85 -10.06
N PHE A 94 1.77 1.33 -8.94
CA PHE A 94 2.83 1.95 -8.14
C PHE A 94 4.23 1.87 -8.75
N LYS A 95 4.47 0.89 -9.60
CA LYS A 95 5.73 0.73 -10.35
C LYS A 95 5.86 1.76 -11.46
N ASN A 96 4.76 2.03 -12.18
CA ASN A 96 4.74 2.95 -13.32
C ASN A 96 4.37 4.39 -12.93
N SER A 97 4.03 4.64 -11.67
CA SER A 97 3.69 5.98 -11.19
C SER A 97 4.91 6.76 -10.72
N ASN A 98 4.94 8.04 -11.08
CA ASN A 98 5.98 8.99 -10.66
C ASN A 98 5.44 10.17 -9.85
N LYS A 99 4.11 10.28 -9.69
CA LYS A 99 3.45 11.34 -8.91
C LYS A 99 2.67 10.85 -7.69
N VAL A 100 2.75 9.56 -7.34
CA VAL A 100 2.04 9.01 -6.17
C VAL A 100 2.95 8.98 -4.94
N SER A 101 2.61 9.77 -3.94
CA SER A 101 3.25 9.82 -2.63
C SER A 101 2.87 8.63 -1.74
N ARG A 102 3.59 8.45 -0.62
CA ARG A 102 3.34 7.35 0.33
C ARG A 102 1.92 7.39 0.92
N SER A 103 1.44 8.58 1.29
CA SER A 103 0.10 8.78 1.83
C SER A 103 -0.97 8.46 0.79
N GLU A 104 -0.75 8.84 -0.48
CA GLU A 104 -1.67 8.52 -1.57
C GLU A 104 -1.70 7.03 -1.90
N LYS A 105 -0.55 6.34 -1.87
CA LYS A 105 -0.50 4.87 -2.03
C LYS A 105 -1.34 4.18 -0.94
N ALA A 106 -1.21 4.62 0.31
CA ALA A 106 -2.01 4.09 1.41
C ALA A 106 -3.51 4.35 1.20
N LEU A 107 -3.86 5.52 0.63
CA LEU A 107 -5.25 5.86 0.32
C LEU A 107 -5.83 4.96 -0.79
N ILE A 108 -5.08 4.74 -1.87
CA ILE A 108 -5.48 3.85 -2.96
C ILE A 108 -5.64 2.41 -2.46
N LEU A 109 -4.68 1.89 -1.70
CA LEU A 109 -4.77 0.54 -1.12
C LEU A 109 -5.95 0.41 -0.16
N GLY A 110 -6.17 1.41 0.69
CA GLY A 110 -7.32 1.46 1.58
C GLY A 110 -8.64 1.39 0.81
N PHE A 111 -8.77 2.17 -0.26
CA PHE A 111 -9.96 2.17 -1.11
C PHE A 111 -10.18 0.83 -1.83
N MET A 112 -9.14 0.28 -2.45
CA MET A 112 -9.20 -1.03 -3.14
C MET A 112 -9.57 -2.16 -2.17
N ALA A 113 -9.14 -2.06 -0.92
CA ALA A 113 -9.45 -3.00 0.14
C ALA A 113 -10.85 -2.82 0.76
N GLY A 114 -11.65 -1.88 0.23
CA GLY A 114 -13.03 -1.65 0.65
C GLY A 114 -13.22 -0.52 1.65
N SER A 115 -12.18 0.27 1.97
CA SER A 115 -12.35 1.45 2.82
C SER A 115 -13.15 2.52 2.08
N ARG A 116 -14.33 2.85 2.60
CA ARG A 116 -15.21 3.90 2.10
C ARG A 116 -15.25 5.14 2.99
N ALA A 117 -14.42 5.19 4.02
CA ALA A 117 -14.26 6.38 4.83
C ALA A 117 -13.50 7.44 4.02
N ASN A 118 -14.20 8.47 3.56
CA ASN A 118 -13.60 9.58 2.83
C ASN A 118 -12.82 10.47 3.82
N PRO A 119 -11.47 10.51 3.76
CA PRO A 119 -10.67 11.34 4.68
C PRO A 119 -10.78 12.84 4.38
N CYS A 120 -11.28 13.22 3.20
CA CYS A 120 -11.38 14.60 2.76
C CYS A 120 -12.82 14.91 2.29
N PRO A 121 -13.80 15.02 3.21
CA PRO A 121 -15.18 15.31 2.85
C PRO A 121 -15.34 16.65 2.14
N GLU A 122 -14.46 17.62 2.43
CA GLU A 122 -14.48 18.95 1.78
C GLU A 122 -14.11 18.91 0.30
N LEU A 123 -13.32 17.92 -0.15
CA LEU A 123 -12.96 17.74 -1.56
C LEU A 123 -14.05 16.98 -2.34
N GLY A 124 -15.15 16.61 -1.68
CA GLY A 124 -16.24 15.83 -2.25
C GLY A 124 -15.97 14.32 -2.25
N ASN A 125 -16.95 13.57 -2.77
CA ASN A 125 -16.93 12.11 -2.76
C ASN A 125 -16.09 11.49 -3.89
N LEU A 126 -15.67 12.28 -4.87
CA LEU A 126 -14.83 11.82 -5.97
C LEU A 126 -13.40 12.35 -5.76
N ILE A 127 -12.50 11.46 -5.37
CA ILE A 127 -11.09 11.81 -5.20
C ILE A 127 -10.31 11.38 -6.43
N THR A 128 -9.46 12.28 -6.94
CA THR A 128 -8.59 12.04 -8.08
C THR A 128 -7.13 12.18 -7.66
N ILE A 129 -6.34 11.13 -7.85
CA ILE A 129 -4.90 11.10 -7.59
C ILE A 129 -4.15 10.97 -8.91
N ARG A 130 -3.16 11.82 -9.17
CA ARG A 130 -2.30 11.69 -10.36
C ARG A 130 -1.29 10.57 -10.13
N LEU A 131 -1.35 9.53 -10.95
CA LEU A 131 -0.42 8.40 -10.90
C LEU A 131 0.92 8.76 -11.55
N SER A 132 0.88 9.20 -12.80
CA SER A 132 2.07 9.52 -13.57
C SER A 132 1.85 10.75 -14.43
N GLU A 133 2.97 11.40 -14.75
CA GLU A 133 3.05 12.45 -15.74
C GLU A 133 4.33 12.21 -16.54
N ASN A 134 4.20 12.04 -17.85
CA ASN A 134 5.29 11.72 -18.76
C ASN A 134 5.19 12.62 -20.00
N LYS A 135 6.33 13.15 -20.47
CA LYS A 135 6.40 13.82 -21.77
C LYS A 135 6.63 12.75 -22.83
N GLU A 136 5.72 12.65 -23.78
CA GLU A 136 5.76 11.73 -24.91
C GLU A 136 5.85 12.53 -26.20
N GLU A 137 6.62 12.02 -27.13
CA GLU A 137 6.85 12.65 -28.41
C GLU A 137 5.93 12.00 -29.46
N ILE A 138 4.93 12.76 -29.93
CA ILE A 138 3.94 12.29 -30.90
C ILE A 138 4.38 12.73 -32.29
N VAL A 139 4.64 11.74 -33.15
CA VAL A 139 4.88 11.95 -34.58
C VAL A 139 3.53 12.24 -35.25
N GLN A 140 3.33 13.48 -35.67
CA GLN A 140 2.15 13.87 -36.43
C GLN A 140 2.22 13.33 -37.86
N PRO A 141 1.07 13.23 -38.57
CA PRO A 141 1.02 12.72 -39.95
C PRO A 141 1.80 13.57 -40.96
N ASN A 142 2.17 14.81 -40.60
CA ASN A 142 3.04 15.68 -41.40
C ASN A 142 4.55 15.43 -41.16
N GLY A 143 4.91 14.40 -40.39
CA GLY A 143 6.29 14.10 -40.01
C GLY A 143 6.86 15.02 -38.93
N THR A 144 6.09 15.99 -38.44
CA THR A 144 6.50 16.86 -37.34
C THR A 144 6.33 16.17 -36.00
N VAL A 145 7.36 16.29 -35.20
CA VAL A 145 7.46 15.77 -33.86
C VAL A 145 6.92 16.81 -32.88
N LYS A 146 5.84 16.50 -32.15
CA LYS A 146 5.29 17.36 -31.09
C LYS A 146 5.42 16.71 -29.72
N GLN A 147 5.75 17.50 -28.71
CA GLN A 147 5.72 17.02 -27.32
C GLN A 147 4.28 17.08 -26.78
N ALA A 148 3.83 15.98 -26.18
CA ALA A 148 2.58 15.89 -25.45
C ALA A 148 2.84 15.37 -24.04
N ILE A 149 2.10 15.86 -23.05
CA ILE A 149 2.12 15.34 -21.69
C ILE A 149 1.03 14.30 -21.55
N VAL A 150 1.42 13.10 -21.19
CA VAL A 150 0.55 11.99 -20.85
C VAL A 150 0.43 11.91 -19.33
N GLU A 151 -0.78 12.13 -18.82
CA GLU A 151 -1.10 12.03 -17.41
C GLU A 151 -1.99 10.82 -17.15
N THR A 152 -1.58 9.95 -16.22
CA THR A 152 -2.44 8.86 -15.72
C THR A 152 -3.01 9.26 -14.37
N HIS A 153 -4.30 9.08 -14.18
CA HIS A 153 -5.02 9.41 -12.94
C HIS A 153 -5.78 8.19 -12.40
N PHE A 154 -5.80 8.05 -11.07
CA PHE A 154 -6.67 7.15 -10.34
C PHE A 154 -7.84 7.96 -9.77
N GLN A 155 -9.05 7.62 -10.18
CA GLN A 155 -10.26 8.26 -9.66
C GLN A 155 -11.02 7.23 -8.83
N MET A 156 -11.40 7.61 -7.61
CA MET A 156 -12.16 6.77 -6.70
C MET A 156 -13.37 7.53 -6.18
N ASN A 157 -14.54 6.89 -6.28
CA ASN A 157 -15.81 7.43 -5.83
C ASN A 157 -16.19 6.78 -4.50
N TYR A 158 -16.18 7.56 -3.42
CA TYR A 158 -16.52 7.11 -2.09
C TYR A 158 -18.03 6.83 -1.90
N THR A 159 -18.89 7.36 -2.77
CA THR A 159 -20.34 7.08 -2.75
C THR A 159 -20.65 5.72 -3.38
N THR A 160 -20.14 5.44 -4.58
CA THR A 160 -20.43 4.17 -5.28
C THR A 160 -19.44 3.07 -4.92
N GLY A 161 -18.22 3.43 -4.52
CA GLY A 161 -17.14 2.49 -4.32
C GLY A 161 -16.36 2.12 -5.56
N GLU A 162 -16.71 2.72 -6.69
CA GLU A 162 -16.07 2.44 -7.96
C GLU A 162 -14.79 3.26 -8.08
N TRP A 163 -13.78 2.64 -8.70
CA TRP A 163 -12.57 3.33 -9.08
C TRP A 163 -12.29 3.09 -10.56
N LYS A 164 -11.56 4.02 -11.17
CA LYS A 164 -11.12 3.93 -12.57
C LYS A 164 -9.76 4.54 -12.77
N ARG A 165 -9.02 3.99 -13.74
CA ARG A 165 -7.78 4.56 -14.26
C ARG A 165 -8.08 5.37 -15.52
N VAL A 166 -7.66 6.62 -15.54
CA VAL A 166 -7.91 7.54 -16.66
C VAL A 166 -6.58 8.04 -17.20
N ARG A 167 -6.34 7.82 -18.50
CA ARG A 167 -5.22 8.43 -19.23
C ARG A 167 -5.72 9.70 -19.92
N LYS A 168 -5.07 10.83 -19.66
CA LYS A 168 -5.31 12.11 -20.31
C LYS A 168 -4.06 12.51 -21.07
N ILE A 169 -4.22 12.98 -22.30
CA ILE A 169 -3.13 13.56 -23.09
C ILE A 169 -3.40 15.06 -23.14
N ARG A 170 -2.38 15.87 -22.85
CA ARG A 170 -2.38 17.31 -23.02
C ARG A 170 -1.28 17.65 -24.00
N GLU A 171 -1.57 18.39 -25.06
CA GLU A 171 -0.51 18.92 -25.93
C GLU A 171 0.33 19.95 -25.15
N VAL A 172 1.64 19.93 -25.34
CA VAL A 172 2.50 21.03 -24.89
C VAL A 172 2.44 22.07 -26.01
N GLU A 173 1.60 23.09 -25.86
CA GLU A 173 1.72 24.28 -26.70
C GLU A 173 3.07 24.95 -26.37
N ASP A 174 3.86 25.21 -27.41
CA ASP A 174 5.16 25.89 -27.36
C ASP A 174 4.98 27.40 -27.18
#